data_AF-A0AA43RI84-F1
#
_entry.id   AF-A0AA43RI84-F1
#
_cell.length_a   1.000
_cell.length_b   1.000
_cell.length_c   1.000
_cell.angle_alpha   90.00
_cell.angle_beta   90.00
_cell.angle_gamma   90.00
#
_symmetry.space_group_name_H-M   'P 1'
#
loop_
_entity.id
_entity.type
_entity.pdbx_description
1 polymer ?
#
loop_
_entity_poly.entity_id
_entity_poly.type
_entity_poly.pdbx_seq_one_letter_code
_entity_poly.pdbx_strand_id
1 'polypeptide(L)'
;MSKHSKHAKISRLGEPNFGSRTDIGRVREHNEDSLVAKNPLYAVFDGMGGHAAGEVASEIASKVVAAHAPEELDAEALGQAVL
;
A
#
# COMPACT_ATOMS: atom_id res chain seq x y z
N MET A 1 27.44 17.34 14.25
CA MET A 1 27.96 16.08 13.67
C MET A 1 26.87 15.54 12.75
N SER A 2 27.04 15.77 11.46
CA SER A 2 26.04 15.52 10.41
C SER A 2 26.13 14.07 9.95
N LYS A 3 25.03 13.34 10.00
CA LYS A 3 24.84 12.11 9.22
C LYS A 3 23.58 12.29 8.38
N HIS A 4 23.69 13.09 7.32
CA HIS A 4 22.74 13.04 6.22
C HIS A 4 23.06 11.79 5.41
N SER A 5 22.35 10.70 5.69
CA SER A 5 22.37 9.49 4.86
C SER A 5 21.87 9.88 3.47
N LYS A 6 22.73 9.70 2.47
CA LYS A 6 22.40 9.92 1.07
C LYS A 6 21.50 8.78 0.61
N HIS A 7 20.20 8.88 0.88
CA HIS A 7 19.20 8.08 0.19
C HIS A 7 19.34 8.45 -1.28
N ALA A 8 19.76 7.49 -2.10
CA ALA A 8 19.99 7.72 -3.52
C ALA A 8 18.67 8.20 -4.12
N LYS A 9 18.60 9.50 -4.44
CA LYS A 9 17.46 10.10 -5.11
C LYS A 9 17.26 9.32 -6.40
N ILE A 10 16.26 8.46 -6.47
CA ILE A 10 15.89 7.75 -7.70
C ILE A 10 15.22 8.79 -8.60
N SER A 11 16.02 9.73 -9.11
CA SER A 11 15.54 10.97 -9.71
C SER A 11 15.16 10.82 -11.18
N ARG A 12 14.96 9.60 -11.69
CA ARG A 12 14.70 9.41 -13.12
C ARG A 12 14.15 8.04 -13.57
N LEU A 13 13.25 7.45 -12.81
CA LEU A 13 12.24 6.59 -13.43
C LEU A 13 10.99 7.48 -13.53
N GLY A 14 10.46 7.69 -14.74
CA GLY A 14 9.19 8.41 -14.89
C GLY A 14 8.11 7.76 -14.01
N GLU A 15 7.03 8.48 -13.71
CA GLU A 15 5.93 7.89 -12.93
C GLU A 15 5.56 6.52 -13.54
N PRO A 16 5.61 5.43 -12.76
CA PRO A 16 5.35 4.11 -13.30
C PRO A 16 3.91 4.09 -13.82
N ASN A 17 3.70 3.61 -15.04
CA ASN A 17 2.35 3.33 -15.51
C ASN A 17 1.76 2.25 -14.61
N PHE A 18 0.67 2.58 -13.93
CA PHE A 18 -0.04 1.66 -13.05
C PHE A 18 -1.52 1.61 -13.41
N GLY A 19 -2.14 0.48 -13.09
CA GLY A 19 -3.58 0.29 -13.14
C GLY A 19 -4.01 -0.47 -11.89
N SER A 20 -5.26 -0.29 -11.49
CA SER A 20 -5.84 -1.04 -10.38
C SER A 20 -7.24 -1.51 -10.74
N ARG A 21 -7.61 -2.67 -10.20
CA ARG A 21 -8.95 -3.24 -10.27
C ARG A 21 -9.10 -4.18 -9.09
N THR A 22 -10.28 -4.17 -8.49
CA THR A 22 -10.71 -5.20 -7.54
C THR A 22 -12.06 -5.77 -8.00
N ASP A 23 -12.35 -7.01 -7.61
CA ASP A 23 -13.53 -7.75 -8.01
C ASP A 23 -13.93 -8.71 -6.89
N ILE A 24 -15.21 -8.75 -6.56
CA ILE A 24 -15.76 -9.64 -5.53
C ILE A 24 -15.62 -11.13 -5.88
N GLY A 25 -15.50 -11.45 -7.17
CA GLY A 25 -15.52 -12.82 -7.66
C GLY A 25 -16.93 -13.41 -7.71
N ARG A 26 -17.02 -14.75 -7.72
CA ARG A 26 -18.28 -15.47 -7.98
C ARG A 26 -18.92 -16.13 -6.77
N VAL A 27 -18.21 -16.12 -5.63
CA VAL A 27 -18.55 -16.95 -4.45
C VAL A 27 -18.84 -16.11 -3.22
N ARG A 28 -18.10 -14.99 -3.02
CA ARG A 28 -18.29 -14.13 -1.85
C ARG A 28 -19.51 -13.22 -2.04
N GLU A 29 -20.14 -12.87 -0.92
CA GLU A 29 -21.24 -11.91 -0.89
C GLU A 29 -20.76 -10.46 -0.90
N HIS A 30 -19.57 -10.21 -0.33
CA HIS A 30 -18.94 -8.89 -0.25
C HIS A 30 -17.47 -8.97 -0.67
N ASN A 31 -16.95 -7.85 -1.17
CA ASN A 31 -15.53 -7.71 -1.47
C ASN A 31 -14.81 -7.16 -0.24
N GLU A 32 -13.87 -7.93 0.28
CA GLU A 32 -13.08 -7.57 1.47
C GLU A 32 -11.70 -7.01 1.09
N ASP A 33 -11.44 -6.80 -0.21
CA ASP A 33 -10.20 -6.21 -0.72
C ASP A 33 -10.26 -4.68 -0.70
N SER A 34 -9.18 -4.04 -0.24
CA SER A 34 -8.91 -2.61 -0.41
C SER A 34 -7.55 -2.40 -1.07
N LEU A 35 -7.36 -1.28 -1.77
CA LEU A 35 -6.13 -0.97 -2.49
C LEU A 35 -5.69 0.48 -2.35
N VAL A 36 -4.38 0.69 -2.39
CA VAL A 36 -3.75 1.99 -2.63
C VAL A 36 -2.94 1.84 -3.91
N ALA A 37 -3.25 2.65 -4.92
CA ALA A 37 -2.55 2.67 -6.20
C ALA A 37 -2.14 4.10 -6.52
N LYS A 38 -1.13 4.61 -5.82
CA LYS A 38 -0.62 5.97 -6.02
C LYS A 38 0.85 6.06 -5.60
N ASN A 39 1.71 6.57 -6.48
CA ASN A 39 3.11 6.81 -6.18
C ASN A 39 3.27 7.61 -4.86
N PRO A 40 4.13 7.22 -3.91
CA PRO A 40 5.05 6.06 -3.94
C PRO A 40 4.52 4.74 -3.38
N LEU A 41 3.28 4.70 -2.91
CA LEU A 41 2.70 3.51 -2.28
C LEU A 41 1.75 2.74 -3.21
N TYR A 42 2.09 1.49 -3.46
CA TYR A 42 1.22 0.53 -4.14
C TYR A 42 1.02 -0.67 -3.22
N ALA A 43 -0.21 -0.87 -2.74
CA ALA A 43 -0.51 -1.88 -1.73
C ALA A 43 -1.92 -2.44 -1.88
N VAL A 44 -2.08 -3.72 -1.52
CA VAL A 44 -3.35 -4.44 -1.44
C VAL A 44 -3.56 -4.89 -0.01
N PHE A 45 -4.79 -4.77 0.47
CA PHE A 45 -5.23 -5.11 1.81
C PHE A 45 -6.36 -6.13 1.70
N ASP A 46 -6.11 -7.38 2.08
CA ASP A 46 -7.08 -8.47 2.05
C ASP A 46 -7.71 -8.63 3.44
N GLY A 47 -9.01 -8.35 3.54
CA GLY A 47 -9.77 -8.57 4.76
C GLY A 47 -9.98 -10.06 5.01
N MET A 48 -9.57 -10.55 6.18
CA MET A 48 -9.69 -11.97 6.51
C MET A 48 -11.17 -12.37 6.67
N GLY A 49 -11.75 -12.97 5.64
CA GLY A 49 -13.14 -13.44 5.66
C GLY A 49 -13.43 -14.45 6.77
N GLY A 50 -14.70 -14.52 7.18
CA GLY A 50 -15.16 -15.41 8.27
C GLY A 50 -15.14 -14.78 9.67
N HIS A 51 -14.56 -13.59 9.82
CA HIS A 51 -14.79 -12.70 10.95
C HIS A 51 -15.75 -11.57 10.56
N ALA A 52 -16.50 -11.01 11.50
CA ALA A 52 -17.37 -9.88 11.20
C ALA A 52 -16.53 -8.69 10.70
N ALA A 53 -16.91 -8.14 9.54
CA ALA A 53 -16.40 -6.89 8.98
C ALA A 53 -14.96 -6.92 8.40
N GLY A 54 -14.61 -7.95 7.63
CA GLY A 54 -13.32 -8.02 6.93
C GLY A 54 -13.10 -6.85 5.95
N GLU A 55 -14.17 -6.36 5.33
CA GLU A 55 -14.21 -5.17 4.49
C GLU A 55 -13.86 -3.90 5.26
N VAL A 56 -14.32 -3.78 6.52
CA VAL A 56 -14.00 -2.62 7.37
C VAL A 56 -12.55 -2.68 7.81
N ALA A 57 -12.04 -3.88 8.13
CA ALA A 57 -10.66 -4.07 8.52
C ALA A 57 -9.69 -3.68 7.39
N SER A 58 -9.94 -4.15 6.16
CA SER A 58 -9.09 -3.80 5.02
C SER A 58 -9.18 -2.33 4.64
N GLU A 59 -10.37 -1.72 4.75
CA GLU A 59 -10.56 -0.29 4.53
C GLU A 59 -9.76 0.54 5.54
N ILE A 60 -9.85 0.22 6.84
CA ILE A 60 -9.08 0.91 7.88
C ILE A 60 -7.58 0.75 7.64
N ALA A 61 -7.11 -0.46 7.34
CA ALA A 61 -5.69 -0.71 7.08
C ALA A 61 -5.18 0.14 5.91
N SER A 62 -5.93 0.19 4.80
CA SER A 62 -5.56 0.99 3.63
C SER A 62 -5.45 2.48 3.94
N LYS A 63 -6.43 3.03 4.68
CA LYS A 63 -6.45 4.46 5.07
C LYS A 63 -5.28 4.81 5.99
N VAL A 64 -5.02 3.98 6.99
CA VAL A 64 -3.96 4.23 7.98
C VAL A 64 -2.59 4.16 7.31
N VAL A 65 -2.34 3.13 6.50
CA VAL A 65 -1.05 2.99 5.81
C VAL A 65 -0.86 4.12 4.79
N ALA A 66 -1.89 4.48 4.02
CA ALA A 66 -1.81 5.60 3.09
C ALA A 66 -1.51 6.94 3.79
N ALA A 67 -2.06 7.17 4.99
CA ALA A 67 -1.83 8.39 5.75
C ALA A 67 -0.40 8.51 6.32
N HIS A 68 0.31 7.39 6.45
CA HIS A 68 1.69 7.34 6.96
C HIS A 68 2.71 7.00 5.87
N ALA A 69 2.27 6.88 4.61
CA ALA A 69 3.15 6.61 3.50
C ALA A 69 4.14 7.77 3.32
N PRO A 70 5.42 7.49 3.02
CA PRO A 70 6.38 8.54 2.72
C PRO A 70 6.00 9.27 1.43
N GLU A 71 6.40 10.53 1.31
CA GLU A 71 6.20 11.30 0.06
C GLU A 71 7.25 10.92 -1.02
N GLU A 72 8.39 10.38 -0.60
CA GLU A 72 9.48 9.96 -1.48
C GLU A 72 9.71 8.44 -1.41
N LEU A 73 10.23 7.89 -2.50
CA LEU A 73 10.58 6.47 -2.61
C LEU A 73 11.84 6.17 -1.78
N ASP A 74 11.74 5.19 -0.88
CA ASP A 74 12.86 4.66 -0.11
C ASP A 74 12.77 3.13 -0.01
N ALA A 75 13.68 2.44 -0.70
CA ALA A 75 13.71 0.99 -0.74
C ALA A 75 14.18 0.36 0.58
N GLU A 76 15.03 1.04 1.35
CA GLU A 76 15.53 0.52 2.63
C GLU A 76 14.44 0.64 3.70
N ALA A 77 13.80 1.82 3.79
CA ALA A 77 12.67 2.02 4.69
C ALA A 77 11.49 1.07 4.36
N LEU A 78 11.20 0.84 3.08
CA LEU A 78 10.20 -0.14 2.67
C LEU A 78 10.58 -1.56 3.11
N GLY A 79 11.85 -1.95 2.95
CA GLY A 79 12.35 -3.25 3.43
C GLY A 79 12.17 -3.43 4.93
N GLN A 80 12.41 -2.38 5.72
CA GLN A 80 12.19 -2.39 7.18
C GLN A 80 10.71 -2.40 7.59
N ALA A 81 9.82 -1.87 6.76
CA ALA A 81 8.38 -1.83 7.06
C ALA A 81 7.69 -3.19 6.87
N VAL A 82 8.31 -4.10 6.12
CA VAL A 82 7.73 -5.40 5.74
C VAL A 82 8.38 -6.58 6.48
N LEU A 83 9.58 -6.40 7.04
CA LEU A 83 10.37 -7.42 7.76
C LEU A 83 10.43 -7.17 9.26
#